data_AF-A0A958IPX1-F1
#
_entry.id   AF-A0A958IPX1-F1
#
_cell.length_a   1.000
_cell.length_b   1.000
_cell.length_c   1.000
_cell.angle_alpha   90.00
_cell.angle_beta   90.00
_cell.angle_gamma   90.00
#
_symmetry.space_group_name_H-M   'P 1'
#
loop_
_entity.id
_entity.type
_entity.pdbx_description
1 polymer ?
#
loop_
_entity_poly.entity_id
_entity_poly.type
_entity_poly.pdbx_seq_one_letter_code
_entity_poly.pdbx_strand_id
1 'polypeptide(L)'
;FSPALAGLILKKSSAANFIQIAGLILIFDALGNLPYLILRAEEKSIQFTIYRGIRFILELLLNILFVVVLRQGVLGILYTSLAAAVINLLIMTPIIARYLVRRVDLPLAKELLMFGLPFLPNGIAFTTIEMVDRFIVPEILGKDVLGVYGANYKFGAILLLLINAFRNAWQPFFLKISKQDNAREIYTRVLTYFWAGAAAVVLLVTLFIRDLLTFPLPGGRTMLGAAYWDGIGIIPIILLSYCFYGIYVILTPGFYIRKQSKYMIVFTGSGALVNIIANLILLPWMNSFWGAAWATLISYVTMAATIYLVSNRIYPLQIDWGRLGRVTVLLLGVLGIYYFLAPPLWGRLLLAGGVIAYNYFWVLTDGERKAMMRGLGKLRGR
;
A
#
# COMPACT_ATOMS: atom_id res chain seq x y z
N PHE A 1 32.08 -4.53 -8.49
CA PHE A 1 30.66 -4.09 -8.61
C PHE A 1 30.19 -3.21 -7.45
N SER A 2 30.40 -3.55 -6.18
CA SER A 2 29.89 -2.73 -5.06
C SER A 2 30.57 -1.35 -4.85
N PRO A 3 31.88 -1.12 -5.13
CA PRO A 3 32.48 0.20 -4.88
C PRO A 3 32.04 1.24 -5.91
N ALA A 4 31.90 0.84 -7.19
CA ALA A 4 31.45 1.72 -8.26
C ALA A 4 29.96 2.10 -8.10
N LEU A 5 29.10 1.12 -7.75
CA LEU A 5 27.69 1.38 -7.42
C LEU A 5 27.55 2.19 -6.13
N ALA A 6 28.41 1.97 -5.12
CA ALA A 6 28.43 2.78 -3.89
C ALA A 6 28.90 4.22 -4.13
N GLY A 7 29.88 4.40 -5.00
CA GLY A 7 30.33 5.71 -5.44
C GLY A 7 29.24 6.46 -6.20
N LEU A 8 28.49 5.76 -7.06
CA LEU A 8 27.46 6.36 -7.93
C LEU A 8 26.12 6.63 -7.21
N ILE A 9 25.70 5.74 -6.30
CA ILE A 9 24.41 5.83 -5.60
C ILE A 9 24.54 6.49 -4.22
N LEU A 10 25.62 6.20 -3.48
CA LEU A 10 25.77 6.62 -2.08
C LEU A 10 26.89 7.66 -1.87
N LYS A 11 27.54 8.11 -2.95
CA LYS A 11 28.60 9.15 -2.98
C LYS A 11 29.78 8.90 -2.01
N LYS A 12 29.94 7.68 -1.47
CA LYS A 12 31.02 7.28 -0.54
C LYS A 12 31.45 5.83 -0.76
N SER A 13 32.75 5.60 -0.95
CA SER A 13 33.33 4.25 -1.10
C SER A 13 33.18 3.36 0.14
N SER A 14 33.06 3.95 1.34
CA SER A 14 32.78 3.23 2.59
C SER A 14 31.36 2.64 2.66
N ALA A 15 30.47 3.01 1.73
CA ALA A 15 29.11 2.49 1.66
C ALA A 15 29.00 1.17 0.86
N ALA A 16 30.11 0.64 0.33
CA ALA A 16 30.14 -0.62 -0.41
C ALA A 16 29.61 -1.81 0.41
N ASN A 17 29.86 -1.82 1.73
CA ASN A 17 29.34 -2.85 2.64
C ASN A 17 27.82 -2.83 2.72
N PHE A 18 27.17 -1.67 2.69
CA PHE A 18 25.70 -1.55 2.69
C PHE A 18 25.10 -2.16 1.43
N ILE A 19 25.71 -1.90 0.27
CA ILE A 19 25.26 -2.44 -1.02
C ILE A 19 25.44 -3.95 -1.09
N GLN A 20 26.56 -4.48 -0.58
CA GLN A 20 26.78 -5.92 -0.52
C GLN A 20 25.75 -6.62 0.36
N ILE A 21 25.50 -6.10 1.57
CA ILE A 21 24.51 -6.67 2.49
C ILE A 21 23.11 -6.58 1.87
N ALA A 22 22.73 -5.44 1.28
CA ALA A 22 21.46 -5.28 0.58
C ALA A 22 21.31 -6.28 -0.59
N GLY A 23 22.37 -6.49 -1.38
CA GLY A 23 22.39 -7.49 -2.45
C GLY A 23 22.17 -8.91 -1.93
N LEU A 24 22.82 -9.28 -0.82
CA LEU A 24 22.61 -10.56 -0.16
C LEU A 24 21.17 -10.71 0.35
N ILE A 25 20.63 -9.67 1.00
CA ILE A 25 19.23 -9.64 1.46
C ILE A 25 18.29 -9.93 0.29
N LEU A 26 18.46 -9.25 -0.85
CA LEU A 26 17.63 -9.45 -2.03
C LEU A 26 17.68 -10.90 -2.56
N ILE A 27 18.86 -11.52 -2.58
CA ILE A 27 19.01 -12.93 -3.00
C ILE A 27 18.26 -13.86 -2.04
N PHE A 28 18.49 -13.73 -0.73
CA PHE A 28 17.85 -14.59 0.26
C PHE A 28 16.33 -14.36 0.34
N ASP A 29 15.86 -13.13 0.21
CA ASP A 29 14.43 -12.81 0.15
C ASP A 29 13.77 -13.37 -1.12
N ALA A 30 14.43 -13.27 -2.28
CA ALA A 30 13.89 -13.83 -3.52
C ALA A 30 13.69 -15.35 -3.41
N LEU A 31 14.69 -16.06 -2.88
CA LEU A 31 14.62 -17.51 -2.64
C LEU A 31 13.60 -17.85 -1.54
N GLY A 32 13.60 -17.08 -0.45
CA GLY A 32 12.72 -17.27 0.70
C GLY A 32 11.24 -16.96 0.41
N ASN A 33 10.94 -16.20 -0.66
CA ASN A 33 9.58 -15.89 -1.08
C ASN A 33 8.92 -16.99 -1.92
N LEU A 34 9.70 -17.82 -2.63
CA LEU A 34 9.17 -18.93 -3.45
C LEU A 34 8.28 -19.92 -2.67
N PRO A 35 8.68 -20.42 -1.47
CA PRO A 35 7.85 -21.29 -0.63
C PRO A 35 6.47 -20.71 -0.32
N TYR A 36 6.39 -19.40 -0.05
CA TYR A 36 5.13 -18.74 0.25
C TYR A 36 4.19 -18.75 -0.96
N LEU A 37 4.73 -18.66 -2.18
CA LEU A 37 3.95 -18.82 -3.41
C LEU A 37 3.43 -20.24 -3.56
N ILE A 38 4.24 -21.26 -3.25
CA ILE A 38 3.84 -22.68 -3.26
C ILE A 38 2.72 -22.93 -2.26
N LEU A 39 2.90 -22.52 -0.99
CA LEU A 39 1.87 -22.67 0.05
C LEU A 39 0.55 -21.99 -0.33
N ARG A 40 0.62 -20.83 -1.00
CA ARG A 40 -0.56 -20.13 -1.49
C ARG A 40 -1.22 -20.85 -2.67
N ALA A 41 -0.43 -21.42 -3.58
CA ALA A 41 -0.93 -22.20 -4.72
C ALA A 41 -1.61 -23.51 -4.27
N GLU A 42 -1.12 -24.11 -3.18
CA GLU A 42 -1.73 -25.29 -2.54
C GLU A 42 -2.84 -24.95 -1.53
N GLU A 43 -3.27 -23.69 -1.46
CA GLU A 43 -4.31 -23.18 -0.54
C GLU A 43 -4.03 -23.43 0.96
N LYS A 44 -2.77 -23.69 1.34
CA LYS A 44 -2.31 -23.91 2.72
C LYS A 44 -2.19 -22.61 3.52
N SER A 45 -3.29 -21.88 3.63
CA SER A 45 -3.38 -20.53 4.21
C SER A 45 -2.93 -20.46 5.67
N ILE A 46 -3.17 -21.52 6.46
CA ILE A 46 -2.74 -21.59 7.87
C ILE A 46 -1.20 -21.66 7.95
N GLN A 47 -0.57 -22.56 7.20
CA GLN A 47 0.89 -22.70 7.20
C GLN A 47 1.56 -21.42 6.69
N PHE A 48 1.03 -20.83 5.61
CA PHE A 48 1.49 -19.53 5.11
C PHE A 48 1.48 -18.47 6.22
N THR A 49 0.39 -18.38 6.97
CA THR A 49 0.23 -17.37 8.03
C THR A 49 1.17 -17.62 9.20
N ILE A 50 1.32 -18.87 9.65
CA ILE A 50 2.23 -19.25 10.74
C ILE A 50 3.67 -18.90 10.38
N TYR A 51 4.16 -19.33 9.21
CA TYR A 51 5.54 -19.06 8.81
C TYR A 51 5.82 -17.57 8.63
N ARG A 52 4.86 -16.83 8.07
CA ARG A 52 4.98 -15.38 7.94
C ARG A 52 4.99 -14.67 9.29
N GLY A 53 4.21 -15.18 10.25
CA GLY A 53 4.22 -14.72 11.64
C GLY A 53 5.54 -15.01 12.35
N ILE A 54 6.10 -16.22 12.18
CA ILE A 54 7.42 -16.58 12.71
C ILE A 54 8.50 -15.65 12.16
N ARG A 55 8.51 -15.40 10.85
CA ARG A 55 9.44 -14.46 10.22
C ARG A 55 9.31 -13.06 10.83
N PHE A 56 8.09 -12.58 11.02
CA PHE A 56 7.84 -11.26 11.62
C PHE A 56 8.37 -11.17 13.06
N ILE A 57 8.05 -12.15 13.91
CA ILE A 57 8.54 -12.19 15.30
C ILE A 57 10.06 -12.25 15.33
N LEU A 58 10.67 -13.08 14.48
CA LEU A 58 12.11 -13.19 14.36
C LEU A 58 12.74 -11.85 13.98
N GLU A 59 12.19 -11.16 12.97
CA GLU A 59 12.69 -9.87 12.52
C GLU A 59 12.58 -8.81 13.62
N LEU A 60 11.50 -8.80 14.41
CA LEU A 60 11.35 -7.92 15.57
C LEU A 60 12.39 -8.21 16.65
N LEU A 61 12.58 -9.47 17.03
CA LEU A 61 13.54 -9.86 18.08
C LEU A 61 14.97 -9.54 17.65
N LEU A 62 15.33 -9.84 16.41
CA LEU A 62 16.62 -9.50 15.84
C LEU A 62 16.82 -7.99 15.70
N ASN A 63 15.75 -7.22 15.45
CA ASN A 63 15.84 -5.76 15.43
C ASN A 63 16.20 -5.22 16.82
N ILE A 64 15.53 -5.70 17.86
CA ILE A 64 15.84 -5.33 19.25
C ILE A 64 17.29 -5.70 19.59
N LEU A 65 17.73 -6.91 19.22
CA LEU A 65 19.10 -7.37 19.47
C LEU A 65 20.14 -6.48 18.76
N PHE A 66 20.06 -6.33 17.44
CA PHE A 66 21.09 -5.62 16.67
C PHE A 66 21.04 -4.10 16.83
N VAL A 67 19.84 -3.52 16.97
CA VAL A 67 19.65 -2.06 17.03
C VAL A 67 19.71 -1.53 18.46
N VAL A 68 19.03 -2.18 19.42
CA VAL A 68 18.91 -1.66 20.79
C VAL A 68 20.04 -2.19 21.69
N VAL A 69 20.28 -3.51 21.68
CA VAL A 69 21.27 -4.13 22.57
C VAL A 69 22.68 -3.90 22.04
N LEU A 70 22.93 -4.24 20.77
CA LEU A 70 24.25 -4.13 20.14
C LEU A 70 24.56 -2.73 19.60
N ARG A 71 23.56 -1.82 19.57
CA ARG A 71 23.70 -0.41 19.16
C ARG A 71 24.40 -0.20 17.81
N GLN A 72 24.17 -1.10 16.85
CA GLN A 72 24.83 -1.06 15.53
C GLN A 72 24.17 -0.07 14.55
N GLY A 73 23.20 0.73 15.02
CA GLY A 73 22.51 1.75 14.21
C GLY A 73 21.92 1.17 12.92
N VAL A 74 22.18 1.84 11.79
CA VAL A 74 21.66 1.46 10.46
C VAL A 74 22.19 0.10 10.00
N LEU A 75 23.44 -0.25 10.31
CA LEU A 75 23.98 -1.58 9.99
C LEU A 75 23.25 -2.68 10.75
N GLY A 76 22.85 -2.40 11.99
CA GLY A 76 22.02 -3.31 12.77
C GLY A 76 20.71 -3.67 12.07
N ILE A 77 20.03 -2.69 11.46
CA ILE A 77 18.79 -2.92 10.67
C ILE A 77 19.06 -3.84 9.47
N LEU A 78 20.19 -3.64 8.78
CA LEU A 78 20.57 -4.49 7.65
C LEU A 78 20.94 -5.91 8.10
N TYR A 79 21.67 -6.06 9.20
CA TYR A 79 21.99 -7.37 9.76
C TYR A 79 20.76 -8.11 10.25
N THR A 80 19.81 -7.43 10.90
CA THR A 80 18.49 -7.97 11.23
C THR A 80 17.81 -8.53 9.98
N SER A 81 17.75 -7.71 8.91
CA SER A 81 17.08 -8.10 7.66
C SER A 81 17.74 -9.31 7.00
N LEU A 82 19.08 -9.31 6.94
CA LEU A 82 19.86 -10.41 6.37
C LEU A 82 19.70 -11.70 7.18
N ALA A 83 19.86 -11.62 8.50
CA ALA A 83 19.72 -12.77 9.39
C ALA A 83 18.29 -13.34 9.32
N ALA A 84 17.27 -12.47 9.34
CA ALA A 84 15.88 -12.90 9.19
C ALA A 84 15.63 -13.58 7.83
N ALA A 85 16.17 -13.05 6.73
CA ALA A 85 16.04 -13.64 5.40
C ALA A 85 16.72 -15.02 5.30
N VAL A 86 17.94 -15.14 5.83
CA VAL A 86 18.69 -16.41 5.87
C VAL A 86 17.96 -17.45 6.73
N ILE A 87 17.57 -17.10 7.96
CA ILE A 87 16.86 -18.02 8.85
C ILE A 87 15.50 -18.41 8.25
N ASN A 88 14.77 -17.47 7.64
CA ASN A 88 13.53 -17.78 6.93
C ASN A 88 13.78 -18.78 5.79
N LEU A 89 14.83 -18.60 4.99
CA LEU A 89 15.19 -19.57 3.95
C LEU A 89 15.49 -20.95 4.55
N LEU A 90 16.25 -21.00 5.64
CA LEU A 90 16.58 -22.26 6.33
C LEU A 90 15.32 -22.98 6.81
N ILE A 91 14.40 -22.27 7.47
CA ILE A 91 13.10 -22.81 7.93
C ILE A 91 12.26 -23.30 6.75
N MET A 92 12.32 -22.62 5.60
CA MET A 92 11.58 -22.97 4.40
C MET A 92 12.23 -24.08 3.55
N THR A 93 13.48 -24.44 3.82
CA THR A 93 14.23 -25.47 3.07
C THR A 93 13.46 -26.78 2.87
N PRO A 94 12.75 -27.34 3.88
CA PRO A 94 12.01 -28.58 3.70
C PRO A 94 10.89 -28.49 2.65
N ILE A 95 10.32 -27.29 2.46
CA ILE A 95 9.32 -27.05 1.41
C ILE A 95 10.03 -26.95 0.06
N ILE A 96 11.11 -26.16 -0.03
CA ILE A 96 11.90 -25.97 -1.26
C ILE A 96 12.45 -27.31 -1.78
N ALA A 97 13.00 -28.12 -0.88
CA ALA A 97 13.63 -29.40 -1.22
C ALA A 97 12.67 -30.39 -1.89
N ARG A 98 11.37 -30.33 -1.59
CA ARG A 98 10.34 -31.18 -2.22
C ARG A 98 10.14 -30.88 -3.71
N TYR A 99 10.45 -29.67 -4.16
CA TYR A 99 10.26 -29.23 -5.54
C TYR A 99 11.60 -28.99 -6.27
N LEU A 100 12.73 -29.36 -5.66
CA LEU A 100 14.02 -29.23 -6.32
C LEU A 100 14.11 -30.22 -7.48
N VAL A 101 14.34 -29.70 -8.69
CA VAL A 101 14.60 -30.51 -9.87
C VAL A 101 16.09 -30.73 -10.05
N ARG A 102 16.48 -31.96 -10.42
CA ARG A 102 17.89 -32.34 -10.61
C ARG A 102 18.48 -31.80 -11.92
N ARG A 103 17.64 -31.45 -12.91
CA ARG A 103 18.04 -30.86 -14.19
C ARG A 103 17.13 -29.67 -14.50
N VAL A 104 17.72 -28.58 -14.94
CA VAL A 104 16.99 -27.38 -15.38
C VAL A 104 16.59 -27.58 -16.84
N ASP A 105 15.29 -27.52 -17.11
CA ASP A 105 14.76 -27.46 -18.47
C ASP A 105 14.91 -26.01 -18.98
N LEU A 106 15.94 -25.77 -19.78
CA LEU A 106 16.23 -24.45 -20.35
C LEU A 106 15.11 -23.92 -21.26
N PRO A 107 14.50 -24.74 -22.16
CA PRO A 107 13.28 -24.35 -22.87
C PRO A 107 12.17 -23.83 -21.95
N LEU A 108 11.82 -24.58 -20.89
CA LEU A 108 10.80 -24.18 -19.93
C LEU A 108 11.20 -22.91 -19.16
N ALA A 109 12.47 -22.81 -18.72
CA ALA A 109 12.98 -21.62 -18.03
C ALA A 109 12.89 -20.37 -18.91
N LYS A 110 13.17 -20.50 -20.22
CA LYS A 110 13.02 -19.40 -21.19
C LYS A 110 11.57 -18.99 -21.35
N GLU A 111 10.64 -19.95 -21.43
CA GLU A 111 9.21 -19.66 -21.51
C GLU A 111 8.70 -18.91 -20.27
N LEU A 112 9.08 -19.37 -19.08
CA LEU A 112 8.73 -18.72 -17.81
C LEU A 112 9.33 -17.30 -17.71
N LEU A 113 10.57 -17.11 -18.14
CA LEU A 113 11.23 -15.79 -18.18
C LEU A 113 10.52 -14.86 -19.16
N MET A 114 10.22 -15.31 -20.37
CA MET A 114 9.50 -14.51 -21.38
C MET A 114 8.08 -14.15 -20.94
N PHE A 115 7.45 -14.99 -20.12
CA PHE A 115 6.17 -14.68 -19.50
C PHE A 115 6.29 -13.64 -18.37
N GLY A 116 7.32 -13.76 -17.51
CA GLY A 116 7.50 -12.88 -16.35
C GLY A 116 8.09 -11.49 -16.68
N LEU A 117 9.00 -11.42 -17.65
CA LEU A 117 9.70 -10.19 -18.07
C LEU A 117 8.76 -9.02 -18.38
N PRO A 118 7.64 -9.19 -19.12
CA PRO A 118 6.69 -8.12 -19.39
C PRO A 118 6.05 -7.49 -18.14
N PHE A 119 5.99 -8.19 -17.01
CA PHE A 119 5.43 -7.66 -15.76
C PHE A 119 6.45 -6.85 -14.95
N LEU A 120 7.74 -7.05 -15.20
CA LEU A 120 8.83 -6.42 -14.44
C LEU A 120 8.80 -4.89 -14.53
N PRO A 121 8.63 -4.25 -15.71
CA PRO A 121 8.52 -2.79 -15.80
C PRO A 121 7.35 -2.23 -14.99
N ASN A 122 6.20 -2.91 -14.96
CA ASN A 122 5.05 -2.50 -14.17
C ASN A 122 5.33 -2.56 -12.66
N GLY A 123 6.08 -3.59 -12.21
CA GLY A 123 6.55 -3.71 -10.83
C GLY A 123 7.55 -2.62 -10.45
N ILE A 124 8.48 -2.27 -11.34
CA ILE A 124 9.42 -1.16 -11.15
C ILE A 124 8.64 0.15 -11.04
N ALA A 125 7.76 0.46 -11.99
CA ALA A 125 6.97 1.70 -11.97
C ALA A 125 6.16 1.84 -10.68
N PHE A 126 5.50 0.77 -10.23
CA PHE A 126 4.78 0.78 -8.96
C PHE A 126 5.71 1.00 -7.75
N THR A 127 6.87 0.35 -7.73
CA THR A 127 7.86 0.54 -6.66
C THR A 127 8.44 1.95 -6.67
N THR A 128 8.63 2.55 -7.85
CA THR A 128 9.04 3.95 -7.99
C THR A 128 8.02 4.87 -7.32
N ILE A 129 6.72 4.71 -7.59
CA ILE A 129 5.67 5.53 -6.95
C ILE A 129 5.77 5.45 -5.42
N GLU A 130 6.01 4.26 -4.86
CA GLU A 130 6.03 4.02 -3.41
C GLU A 130 7.33 4.44 -2.71
N MET A 131 8.45 4.50 -3.44
CA MET A 131 9.76 4.65 -2.83
C MET A 131 10.55 5.86 -3.30
N VAL A 132 10.20 6.49 -4.42
CA VAL A 132 11.01 7.58 -4.99
C VAL A 132 11.17 8.75 -4.02
N ASP A 133 10.14 9.07 -3.23
CA ASP A 133 10.19 10.10 -2.20
C ASP A 133 11.34 9.87 -1.22
N ARG A 134 11.63 8.61 -0.87
CA ARG A 134 12.69 8.24 0.08
C ARG A 134 14.08 8.49 -0.47
N PHE A 135 14.22 8.64 -1.78
CA PHE A 135 15.47 9.02 -2.44
C PHE A 135 15.55 10.52 -2.69
N ILE A 136 14.45 11.18 -3.08
CA ILE A 136 14.45 12.60 -3.43
C ILE A 136 14.43 13.50 -2.19
N VAL A 137 13.58 13.23 -1.20
CA VAL A 137 13.45 14.03 0.03
C VAL A 137 14.80 14.26 0.73
N PRO A 138 15.64 13.24 1.02
CA PRO A 138 16.89 13.49 1.72
C PRO A 138 17.93 14.27 0.91
N GLU A 139 17.88 14.22 -0.43
CA GLU A 139 18.80 14.99 -1.29
C GLU A 139 18.40 16.47 -1.35
N ILE A 140 17.11 16.80 -1.24
CA ILE A 140 16.61 18.18 -1.31
C ILE A 140 16.49 18.83 0.08
N LEU A 141 15.91 18.10 1.05
CA LEU A 141 15.51 18.63 2.37
C LEU A 141 16.34 18.05 3.53
N GLY A 142 17.15 17.02 3.28
CA GLY A 142 17.99 16.39 4.31
C GLY A 142 17.37 15.14 4.96
N LYS A 143 18.24 14.34 5.59
CA LYS A 143 17.88 13.02 6.14
C LYS A 143 16.96 13.06 7.36
N ASP A 144 17.05 14.11 8.17
CA ASP A 144 16.20 14.26 9.35
C ASP A 144 14.74 14.49 8.94
N VAL A 145 14.52 15.29 7.89
CA VAL A 145 13.20 15.52 7.29
C VAL A 145 12.63 14.22 6.71
N LEU A 146 13.46 13.40 6.06
CA LEU A 146 13.05 12.05 5.62
C LEU A 146 12.61 11.16 6.80
N GLY A 147 13.26 11.28 7.96
CA GLY A 147 12.86 10.58 9.18
C GLY A 147 11.44 10.94 9.62
N VAL A 148 11.12 12.24 9.64
CA VAL A 148 9.78 12.75 9.96
C VAL A 148 8.73 12.29 8.94
N TYR A 149 9.04 12.46 7.65
CA TYR A 149 8.18 12.02 6.55
C TYR A 149 7.90 10.51 6.63
N GLY A 150 8.97 9.71 6.72
CA GLY A 150 8.90 8.25 6.68
C GLY A 150 8.16 7.64 7.88
N ALA A 151 8.26 8.25 9.07
CA ALA A 151 7.49 7.82 10.24
C ALA A 151 5.98 8.05 10.02
N ASN A 152 5.60 9.22 9.53
CA ASN A 152 4.19 9.58 9.31
C ASN A 152 3.58 8.85 8.09
N TYR A 153 4.35 8.64 7.02
CA TYR A 153 3.92 7.88 5.84
C TYR A 153 3.40 6.48 6.20
N LYS A 154 4.02 5.81 7.18
CA LYS A 154 3.61 4.47 7.63
C LYS A 154 2.17 4.43 8.15
N PHE A 155 1.72 5.50 8.82
CA PHE A 155 0.33 5.59 9.29
C PHE A 155 -0.63 5.84 8.12
N GLY A 156 -0.21 6.58 7.09
CA GLY A 156 -0.98 6.71 5.85
C GLY A 156 -1.07 5.39 5.05
N ALA A 157 -0.01 4.57 5.09
CA ALA A 157 0.05 3.27 4.43
C ALA A 157 -0.88 2.20 5.01
N ILE A 158 -1.60 2.48 6.11
CA ILE A 158 -2.63 1.57 6.64
C ILE A 158 -3.71 1.28 5.58
N LEU A 159 -4.14 2.29 4.81
CA LEU A 159 -5.14 2.06 3.77
C LEU A 159 -4.59 1.21 2.62
N LEU A 160 -3.29 1.31 2.29
CA LEU A 160 -2.64 0.42 1.33
C LEU A 160 -2.74 -1.04 1.76
N LEU A 161 -2.58 -1.34 3.06
CA LEU A 161 -2.73 -2.70 3.58
C LEU A 161 -4.16 -3.23 3.35
N LEU A 162 -5.18 -2.40 3.63
CA LEU A 162 -6.58 -2.75 3.37
C LEU A 162 -6.85 -2.98 1.88
N ILE A 163 -6.29 -2.15 1.00
CA ILE A 163 -6.44 -2.30 -0.45
C ILE A 163 -5.73 -3.56 -0.95
N ASN A 164 -4.57 -3.91 -0.40
CA ASN A 164 -3.88 -5.14 -0.77
C ASN A 164 -4.69 -6.39 -0.36
N ALA A 165 -5.31 -6.37 0.81
CA ALA A 165 -6.25 -7.42 1.24
C ALA A 165 -7.46 -7.50 0.29
N PHE A 166 -8.07 -6.35 -0.02
CA PHE A 166 -9.16 -6.25 -0.99
C PHE A 166 -8.74 -6.79 -2.37
N ARG A 167 -7.58 -6.39 -2.90
CA ARG A 167 -7.06 -6.82 -4.21
C ARG A 167 -6.93 -8.33 -4.33
N ASN A 168 -6.43 -8.97 -3.28
CA ASN A 168 -6.26 -10.43 -3.25
C ASN A 168 -7.61 -11.17 -3.30
N ALA A 169 -8.67 -10.62 -2.67
CA ALA A 169 -10.02 -11.15 -2.78
C ALA A 169 -10.72 -10.75 -4.09
N TRP A 170 -10.42 -9.56 -4.60
CA TRP A 170 -11.02 -8.98 -5.80
C TRP A 170 -10.67 -9.79 -7.05
N GLN A 171 -9.40 -10.19 -7.19
CA GLN A 171 -8.94 -10.96 -8.36
C GLN A 171 -9.78 -12.21 -8.67
N PRO A 172 -9.94 -13.17 -7.74
CA PRO A 172 -10.78 -14.34 -7.98
C PRO A 172 -12.28 -13.97 -8.09
N PHE A 173 -12.74 -12.97 -7.34
CA PHE A 173 -14.14 -12.55 -7.35
C PHE A 173 -14.57 -12.00 -8.71
N PHE A 174 -13.79 -11.09 -9.31
CA PHE A 174 -14.15 -10.52 -10.60
C PHE A 174 -14.09 -11.56 -11.72
N LEU A 175 -13.13 -12.51 -11.67
CA LEU A 175 -13.03 -13.59 -12.66
C LEU A 175 -14.23 -14.54 -12.60
N LYS A 176 -14.82 -14.75 -11.42
CA LYS A 176 -16.05 -15.52 -11.26
C LYS A 176 -17.26 -14.77 -11.81
N ILE A 177 -17.36 -13.48 -11.51
CA ILE A 177 -18.49 -12.63 -11.92
C ILE A 177 -18.45 -12.27 -13.40
N SER A 178 -17.28 -12.26 -14.04
CA SER A 178 -17.16 -11.91 -15.47
C SER A 178 -17.99 -12.80 -16.40
N LYS A 179 -18.45 -13.96 -15.91
CA LYS A 179 -19.33 -14.92 -16.60
C LYS A 179 -20.83 -14.60 -16.45
N GLN A 180 -21.19 -13.62 -15.63
CA GLN A 180 -22.58 -13.22 -15.38
C GLN A 180 -22.95 -12.03 -16.26
N ASP A 181 -24.21 -11.97 -16.72
CA ASP A 181 -24.69 -10.89 -17.58
C ASP A 181 -24.67 -9.51 -16.89
N ASN A 182 -24.85 -9.48 -15.57
CA ASN A 182 -24.84 -8.27 -14.75
C ASN A 182 -23.45 -7.90 -14.18
N ALA A 183 -22.35 -8.46 -14.71
CA ALA A 183 -21.00 -8.25 -14.19
C ALA A 183 -20.61 -6.76 -14.06
N ARG A 184 -20.95 -5.95 -15.07
CA ARG A 184 -20.63 -4.50 -15.10
C ARG A 184 -21.32 -3.73 -13.99
N GLU A 185 -22.57 -4.08 -13.70
CA GLU A 185 -23.34 -3.47 -12.63
C GLU A 185 -22.74 -3.82 -11.27
N ILE A 186 -22.35 -5.08 -11.08
CA ILE A 186 -21.69 -5.52 -9.84
C ILE A 186 -20.37 -4.77 -9.65
N TYR A 187 -19.54 -4.64 -10.68
CA TYR A 187 -18.28 -3.89 -10.59
C TYR A 187 -18.50 -2.41 -10.23
N THR A 188 -19.54 -1.79 -10.79
CA THR A 188 -19.95 -0.41 -10.48
C THR A 188 -20.37 -0.25 -9.02
N ARG A 189 -21.18 -1.20 -8.50
CA ARG A 189 -21.59 -1.19 -7.09
C ARG A 189 -20.40 -1.35 -6.16
N VAL A 190 -19.47 -2.25 -6.49
CA VAL A 190 -18.24 -2.47 -5.72
C VAL A 190 -17.39 -1.20 -5.68
N LEU A 191 -17.24 -0.48 -6.80
CA LEU A 191 -16.54 0.82 -6.82
C LEU A 191 -17.18 1.81 -5.85
N THR A 192 -18.51 1.92 -5.85
CA THR A 192 -19.25 2.83 -4.97
C THR A 192 -19.04 2.48 -3.49
N TYR A 193 -19.16 1.21 -3.11
CA TYR A 193 -18.97 0.79 -1.71
C TYR A 193 -17.53 0.91 -1.27
N PHE A 194 -16.59 0.58 -2.15
CA PHE A 194 -15.17 0.78 -1.87
C PHE A 194 -14.90 2.25 -1.61
N TRP A 195 -15.40 3.18 -2.44
CA TRP A 195 -15.20 4.61 -2.25
C TRP A 195 -15.78 5.09 -0.91
N ALA A 196 -17.01 4.69 -0.58
CA ALA A 196 -17.63 5.02 0.71
C ALA A 196 -16.87 4.45 1.91
N GLY A 197 -16.42 3.20 1.84
CA GLY A 197 -15.63 2.56 2.89
C GLY A 197 -14.25 3.19 3.05
N ALA A 198 -13.55 3.46 1.93
CA ALA A 198 -12.26 4.13 1.93
C ALA A 198 -12.37 5.55 2.49
N ALA A 199 -13.38 6.32 2.07
CA ALA A 199 -13.66 7.66 2.61
C ALA A 199 -13.95 7.61 4.12
N ALA A 200 -14.68 6.61 4.61
CA ALA A 200 -14.91 6.43 6.04
C ALA A 200 -13.60 6.14 6.80
N VAL A 201 -12.69 5.32 6.24
CA VAL A 201 -11.36 5.09 6.83
C VAL A 201 -10.54 6.38 6.84
N VAL A 202 -10.50 7.13 5.73
CA VAL A 202 -9.80 8.43 5.68
C VAL A 202 -10.34 9.37 6.75
N LEU A 203 -11.66 9.46 6.88
CA LEU A 203 -12.31 10.30 7.88
C LEU A 203 -11.93 9.87 9.30
N LEU A 204 -12.13 8.61 9.65
CA LEU A 204 -11.85 8.08 11.00
C LEU A 204 -10.39 8.29 11.37
N VAL A 205 -9.46 7.94 10.48
CA VAL A 205 -8.05 8.15 10.77
C VAL A 205 -7.75 9.64 10.91
N THR A 206 -8.22 10.50 10.00
CA THR A 206 -7.92 11.94 10.05
C THR A 206 -8.43 12.59 11.35
N LEU A 207 -9.62 12.24 11.81
CA LEU A 207 -10.23 12.84 13.00
C LEU A 207 -9.51 12.44 14.31
N PHE A 208 -8.93 11.23 14.38
CA PHE A 208 -8.42 10.66 15.63
C PHE A 208 -6.91 10.40 15.64
N ILE A 209 -6.21 10.46 14.49
CA ILE A 209 -4.79 10.08 14.40
C ILE A 209 -3.90 10.98 15.26
N ARG A 210 -4.18 12.28 15.32
CA ARG A 210 -3.41 13.19 16.17
C ARG A 210 -3.51 12.77 17.63
N ASP A 211 -4.73 12.57 18.13
CA ASP A 211 -4.97 12.18 19.52
C ASP A 211 -4.33 10.83 19.85
N LEU A 212 -4.40 9.87 18.92
CA LEU A 212 -3.79 8.54 19.07
C LEU A 212 -2.26 8.62 19.16
N LEU A 213 -1.61 9.40 18.28
CA LEU A 213 -0.15 9.47 18.21
C LEU A 213 0.48 10.33 19.31
N THR A 214 -0.24 11.35 19.79
CA THR A 214 0.20 12.22 20.88
C THR A 214 -0.26 11.73 22.26
N PHE A 215 -0.98 10.61 22.33
CA PHE A 215 -1.51 10.08 23.60
C PHE A 215 -0.35 9.80 24.58
N PRO A 216 -0.42 10.32 25.83
CA PRO A 216 0.60 10.07 26.83
C PRO A 216 0.50 8.62 27.33
N LEU A 217 1.57 7.86 27.11
CA LEU A 217 1.77 6.53 27.65
C LEU A 217 2.44 6.61 29.04
N PRO A 218 2.30 5.55 29.87
CA PRO A 218 2.98 5.47 31.15
C PRO A 218 4.49 5.73 31.02
N GLY A 219 5.04 6.55 31.92
CA GLY A 219 6.47 6.94 31.88
C GLY A 219 6.79 8.15 31.00
N GLY A 220 5.80 8.99 30.68
CA GLY A 220 6.01 10.27 29.97
C GLY A 220 6.38 10.12 28.49
N ARG A 221 6.19 8.92 27.93
CA ARG A 221 6.44 8.63 26.51
C ARG A 221 5.15 8.81 25.72
N THR A 222 5.26 9.12 24.45
CA THR A 222 4.13 9.15 23.51
C THR A 222 4.32 8.07 22.45
N MET A 223 3.25 7.66 21.78
CA MET A 223 3.34 6.67 20.68
C MET A 223 4.28 7.15 19.58
N LEU A 224 4.20 8.45 19.25
CA LEU A 224 5.11 9.12 18.34
C LEU A 224 5.83 10.23 19.11
N GLY A 225 7.16 10.30 19.04
CA GLY A 225 7.93 11.34 19.72
C GLY A 225 7.63 12.73 19.18
N ALA A 226 7.74 13.76 20.03
CA ALA A 226 7.32 15.14 19.69
C ALA A 226 7.98 15.68 18.41
N ALA A 227 9.23 15.29 18.15
CA ALA A 227 9.98 15.67 16.94
C ALA A 227 9.35 15.20 15.61
N TYR A 228 8.39 14.26 15.65
CA TYR A 228 7.74 13.72 14.46
C TYR A 228 6.31 14.26 14.26
N TRP A 229 5.78 15.06 15.19
CA TRP A 229 4.39 15.50 15.19
C TRP A 229 4.04 16.43 14.03
N ASP A 230 5.00 17.19 13.55
CA ASP A 230 4.80 18.09 12.40
C ASP A 230 4.41 17.33 11.13
N GLY A 231 4.79 16.04 11.03
CA GLY A 231 4.40 15.19 9.92
C GLY A 231 3.00 14.58 10.04
N ILE A 232 2.28 14.74 11.14
CA ILE A 232 0.93 14.14 11.29
C ILE A 232 -0.03 14.65 10.21
N GLY A 233 0.16 15.89 9.77
CA GLY A 233 -0.68 16.54 8.76
C GLY A 233 -0.64 15.90 7.37
N ILE A 234 0.41 15.13 7.02
CA ILE A 234 0.49 14.45 5.71
C ILE A 234 -0.29 13.14 5.66
N ILE A 235 -0.64 12.55 6.81
CA ILE A 235 -1.29 11.24 6.89
C ILE A 235 -2.60 11.19 6.07
N PRO A 236 -3.52 12.19 6.18
CA PRO A 236 -4.74 12.22 5.38
C PRO A 236 -4.50 12.30 3.87
N ILE A 237 -3.45 13.02 3.45
CA ILE A 237 -3.07 13.14 2.04
C ILE A 237 -2.64 11.78 1.50
N ILE A 238 -1.75 11.08 2.22
CA ILE A 238 -1.28 9.74 1.83
C ILE A 238 -2.44 8.73 1.82
N LEU A 239 -3.35 8.79 2.79
CA LEU A 239 -4.57 7.97 2.79
C LEU A 239 -5.41 8.23 1.54
N LEU A 240 -5.64 9.50 1.19
CA LEU A 240 -6.39 9.85 -0.01
C LEU A 240 -5.71 9.33 -1.29
N SER A 241 -4.38 9.37 -1.36
CA SER A 241 -3.60 8.78 -2.46
C SER A 241 -3.94 7.30 -2.66
N TYR A 242 -4.01 6.56 -1.56
CA TYR A 242 -4.38 5.16 -1.59
C TYR A 242 -5.84 4.92 -1.95
N CYS A 243 -6.78 5.84 -1.66
CA CYS A 243 -8.15 5.73 -2.20
C CYS A 243 -8.14 5.65 -3.74
N PHE A 244 -7.32 6.47 -4.41
CA PHE A 244 -7.18 6.45 -5.87
C PHE A 244 -6.48 5.18 -6.36
N TYR A 245 -5.50 4.65 -5.62
CA TYR A 245 -4.94 3.33 -5.91
C TYR A 245 -6.00 2.22 -5.85
N GLY A 246 -6.93 2.29 -4.90
CA GLY A 246 -8.05 1.37 -4.81
C GLY A 246 -9.01 1.46 -6.00
N ILE A 247 -9.31 2.68 -6.48
CA ILE A 247 -10.06 2.87 -7.74
C ILE A 247 -9.33 2.16 -8.89
N TYR A 248 -8.02 2.37 -9.01
CA TYR A 248 -7.22 1.68 -10.02
C TYR A 248 -7.41 0.16 -9.94
N VAL A 249 -7.30 -0.44 -8.75
CA VAL A 249 -7.48 -1.89 -8.55
C VAL A 249 -8.86 -2.37 -9.04
N ILE A 250 -9.92 -1.62 -8.74
CA ILE A 250 -11.30 -1.97 -9.11
C ILE A 250 -11.54 -1.86 -10.62
N LEU A 251 -10.83 -0.98 -11.32
CA LEU A 251 -10.94 -0.79 -12.76
C LEU A 251 -10.09 -1.79 -13.59
N THR A 252 -9.17 -2.53 -12.96
CA THR A 252 -8.33 -3.53 -13.66
C THR A 252 -9.06 -4.72 -14.33
N PRO A 253 -10.22 -5.23 -13.86
CA PRO A 253 -10.85 -6.45 -14.40
C PRO A 253 -11.06 -6.43 -15.91
N GLY A 254 -11.51 -5.30 -16.48
CA GLY A 254 -11.76 -5.17 -17.91
C GLY A 254 -10.54 -5.49 -18.77
N PHE A 255 -9.35 -5.11 -18.30
CA PHE A 255 -8.08 -5.35 -18.99
C PHE A 255 -7.64 -6.81 -18.88
N TYR A 256 -7.87 -7.47 -17.73
CA TYR A 256 -7.60 -8.90 -17.58
C TYR A 256 -8.56 -9.73 -18.45
N ILE A 257 -9.87 -9.42 -18.42
CA ILE A 257 -10.90 -10.13 -19.18
C ILE A 257 -10.66 -10.01 -20.69
N ARG A 258 -10.28 -8.82 -21.17
CA ARG A 258 -9.98 -8.58 -22.59
C ARG A 258 -8.55 -8.95 -23.00
N LYS A 259 -7.75 -9.53 -22.10
CA LYS A 259 -6.33 -9.88 -22.31
C LYS A 259 -5.48 -8.68 -22.79
N GLN A 260 -5.80 -7.48 -22.31
CA GLN A 260 -5.14 -6.22 -22.63
C GLN A 260 -4.22 -5.76 -21.48
N SER A 261 -3.55 -6.70 -20.80
CA SER A 261 -2.67 -6.43 -19.66
C SER A 261 -1.47 -5.53 -20.02
N LYS A 262 -1.09 -5.48 -21.31
CA LYS A 262 -0.04 -4.59 -21.81
C LYS A 262 -0.27 -3.10 -21.51
N TYR A 263 -1.51 -2.66 -21.28
CA TYR A 263 -1.78 -1.26 -20.91
C TYR A 263 -1.47 -0.95 -19.43
N MET A 264 -1.29 -1.97 -18.58
CA MET A 264 -1.01 -1.74 -17.15
C MET A 264 0.26 -0.94 -16.94
N ILE A 265 1.31 -1.18 -17.74
CA ILE A 265 2.55 -0.41 -17.71
C ILE A 265 2.33 1.06 -18.08
N VAL A 266 1.36 1.36 -18.95
CA VAL A 266 1.05 2.75 -19.33
C VAL A 266 0.45 3.48 -18.14
N PHE A 267 -0.47 2.82 -17.42
CA PHE A 267 -1.11 3.40 -16.24
C PHE A 267 -0.11 3.60 -15.11
N THR A 268 0.61 2.54 -14.72
CA THR A 268 1.60 2.62 -13.63
C THR A 268 2.81 3.47 -14.00
N GLY A 269 3.28 3.38 -15.25
CA GLY A 269 4.39 4.17 -15.77
C GLY A 269 4.08 5.65 -15.82
N SER A 270 2.86 6.04 -16.24
CA SER A 270 2.43 7.44 -16.19
C SER A 270 2.39 7.98 -14.76
N GLY A 271 1.87 7.19 -13.81
CA GLY A 271 1.90 7.52 -12.40
C GLY A 271 3.34 7.69 -11.88
N ALA A 272 4.25 6.78 -12.20
CA ALA A 272 5.65 6.83 -11.77
C ALA A 272 6.38 8.06 -12.32
N LEU A 273 6.19 8.36 -13.61
CA LEU A 273 6.76 9.54 -14.25
C LEU A 273 6.26 10.83 -13.60
N VAL A 274 4.94 10.94 -13.41
CA VAL A 274 4.34 12.10 -12.74
C VAL A 274 4.82 12.22 -11.30
N ASN A 275 5.01 11.11 -10.59
CA ASN A 275 5.53 11.12 -9.22
C ASN A 275 6.94 11.75 -9.15
N ILE A 276 7.84 11.31 -10.04
CA ILE A 276 9.21 11.86 -10.11
C ILE A 276 9.16 13.36 -10.42
N ILE A 277 8.43 13.75 -11.46
CA ILE A 277 8.33 15.16 -11.89
C ILE A 277 7.72 16.02 -10.79
N ALA A 278 6.62 15.57 -10.18
CA ALA A 278 5.94 16.30 -9.12
C ALA A 278 6.84 16.44 -7.88
N ASN A 279 7.60 15.42 -7.50
CA ASN A 279 8.57 15.52 -6.42
C ASN A 279 9.65 16.57 -6.71
N LEU A 280 10.24 16.55 -7.90
CA LEU A 280 11.30 17.49 -8.28
C LEU A 280 10.82 18.95 -8.35
N ILE A 281 9.53 19.18 -8.55
CA ILE A 281 8.93 20.53 -8.61
C ILE A 281 8.41 20.96 -7.23
N LEU A 282 7.59 20.12 -6.58
CA LEU A 282 6.86 20.49 -5.36
C LEU A 282 7.77 20.53 -4.13
N LEU A 283 8.79 19.67 -4.03
CA LEU A 283 9.69 19.69 -2.87
C LEU A 283 10.48 21.01 -2.79
N PRO A 284 11.13 21.49 -3.86
CA PRO A 284 11.78 22.81 -3.83
C PRO A 284 10.78 23.96 -3.71
N TRP A 285 9.65 23.91 -4.44
CA TRP A 285 8.68 25.00 -4.46
C TRP A 285 8.03 25.25 -3.10
N MET A 286 7.65 24.19 -2.37
CA MET A 286 7.06 24.30 -1.04
C MET A 286 8.11 24.37 0.07
N ASN A 287 9.38 24.08 -0.25
CA ASN A 287 10.47 23.89 0.71
C ASN A 287 10.10 22.97 1.89
N SER A 288 9.36 21.89 1.61
CA SER A 288 8.77 21.06 2.66
C SER A 288 8.42 19.66 2.19
N PHE A 289 8.48 18.67 3.09
CA PHE A 289 8.13 17.28 2.80
C PHE A 289 6.66 17.06 2.43
N TRP A 290 5.80 18.07 2.65
CA TRP A 290 4.44 18.10 2.11
C TRP A 290 4.43 17.95 0.58
N GLY A 291 5.45 18.46 -0.12
CA GLY A 291 5.60 18.30 -1.56
C GLY A 291 5.64 16.84 -2.00
N ALA A 292 6.31 15.97 -1.25
CA ALA A 292 6.35 14.53 -1.53
C ALA A 292 4.96 13.88 -1.35
N ALA A 293 4.25 14.20 -0.27
CA ALA A 293 2.90 13.67 -0.05
C ALA A 293 1.92 14.04 -1.17
N TRP A 294 1.97 15.30 -1.63
CA TRP A 294 1.19 15.75 -2.79
C TRP A 294 1.64 15.09 -4.09
N ALA A 295 2.94 14.87 -4.30
CA ALA A 295 3.44 14.14 -5.46
C ALA A 295 2.92 12.70 -5.50
N THR A 296 2.89 11.99 -4.36
CA THR A 296 2.28 10.66 -4.24
C THR A 296 0.79 10.70 -4.61
N LEU A 297 0.05 11.69 -4.12
CA LEU A 297 -1.39 11.84 -4.42
C LEU A 297 -1.61 12.07 -5.91
N ILE A 298 -0.92 13.04 -6.51
CA ILE A 298 -1.05 13.39 -7.94
C ILE A 298 -0.68 12.18 -8.81
N SER A 299 0.33 11.41 -8.42
CA SER A 299 0.72 10.18 -9.09
C SER A 299 -0.41 9.13 -9.11
N TYR A 300 -1.01 8.84 -7.96
CA TYR A 300 -2.10 7.87 -7.88
C TYR A 300 -3.39 8.36 -8.55
N VAL A 301 -3.68 9.67 -8.48
CA VAL A 301 -4.76 10.29 -9.25
C VAL A 301 -4.53 10.12 -10.74
N THR A 302 -3.31 10.37 -11.23
CA THR A 302 -2.93 10.18 -12.63
C THR A 302 -3.13 8.72 -13.04
N MET A 303 -2.71 7.79 -12.20
CA MET A 303 -2.86 6.36 -12.46
C MET A 303 -4.34 5.93 -12.52
N ALA A 304 -5.18 6.46 -11.62
CA ALA A 304 -6.63 6.23 -11.63
C ALA A 304 -7.34 6.89 -12.83
N ALA A 305 -6.94 8.10 -13.19
CA ALA A 305 -7.50 8.82 -14.33
C ALA A 305 -7.14 8.14 -15.66
N THR A 306 -5.88 7.79 -15.86
CA THR A 306 -5.43 7.11 -17.09
C THR A 306 -6.10 5.76 -17.30
N ILE A 307 -6.20 4.92 -16.25
CA ILE A 307 -6.94 3.66 -16.37
C ILE A 307 -8.43 3.90 -16.64
N TYR A 308 -9.05 4.90 -16.01
CA TYR A 308 -10.47 5.23 -16.24
C TYR A 308 -10.73 5.63 -17.71
N LEU A 309 -9.92 6.53 -18.25
CA LEU A 309 -10.04 7.02 -19.64
C LEU A 309 -9.92 5.88 -20.66
N VAL A 310 -8.98 4.95 -20.46
CA VAL A 310 -8.79 3.81 -21.36
C VAL A 310 -9.81 2.71 -21.10
N SER A 311 -10.19 2.48 -19.85
CA SER A 311 -11.22 1.50 -19.47
C SER A 311 -12.56 1.80 -20.11
N ASN A 312 -12.94 3.09 -20.19
CA ASN A 312 -14.20 3.49 -20.82
C ASN A 312 -14.29 3.08 -22.30
N ARG A 313 -13.15 2.90 -22.99
CA ARG A 313 -13.11 2.43 -24.39
C ARG A 313 -13.13 0.91 -24.52
N ILE A 314 -12.55 0.18 -23.56
CA ILE A 314 -12.35 -1.29 -23.64
C ILE A 314 -13.46 -2.05 -22.91
N TYR A 315 -13.83 -1.58 -21.73
CA TYR A 315 -14.82 -2.20 -20.85
C TYR A 315 -15.55 -1.10 -20.05
N PRO A 316 -16.52 -0.38 -20.67
CA PRO A 316 -17.19 0.75 -20.03
C PRO A 316 -17.96 0.32 -18.80
N LEU A 317 -17.66 0.97 -17.67
CA LEU A 317 -18.38 0.84 -16.41
C LEU A 317 -19.27 2.07 -16.24
N GLN A 318 -20.54 1.85 -15.93
CA GLN A 318 -21.51 2.91 -15.70
C GLN A 318 -21.36 3.48 -14.29
N ILE A 319 -20.29 4.25 -14.05
CA ILE A 319 -19.99 4.81 -12.73
C ILE A 319 -21.15 5.70 -12.23
N ASP A 320 -21.62 5.45 -11.02
CA ASP A 320 -22.63 6.27 -10.34
C ASP A 320 -21.98 7.54 -9.75
N TRP A 321 -21.68 8.50 -10.61
CA TRP A 321 -21.06 9.77 -10.24
C TRP A 321 -21.86 10.53 -9.17
N GLY A 322 -23.18 10.35 -9.11
CA GLY A 322 -24.03 10.98 -8.12
C GLY A 322 -23.79 10.45 -6.70
N ARG A 323 -23.57 9.13 -6.54
CA ARG A 323 -23.19 8.56 -5.23
C ARG A 323 -21.76 8.90 -4.86
N LEU A 324 -20.80 8.75 -5.78
CA LEU A 324 -19.41 9.10 -5.51
C LEU A 324 -19.26 10.59 -5.14
N GLY A 325 -19.90 11.48 -5.89
CA GLY A 325 -19.89 12.92 -5.62
C GLY A 325 -20.44 13.27 -4.25
N ARG A 326 -21.57 12.65 -3.84
CA ARG A 326 -22.15 12.86 -2.49
C ARG A 326 -21.19 12.42 -1.38
N VAL A 327 -20.53 11.27 -1.52
CA VAL A 327 -19.52 10.81 -0.55
C VAL A 327 -18.34 11.77 -0.49
N THR A 328 -17.85 12.23 -1.64
CA THR A 328 -16.71 13.16 -1.72
C THR A 328 -17.04 14.51 -1.11
N VAL A 329 -18.20 15.11 -1.43
CA VAL A 329 -18.65 16.38 -0.85
C VAL A 329 -18.80 16.25 0.66
N LEU A 330 -19.36 15.15 1.15
CA LEU A 330 -19.50 14.90 2.58
C LEU A 330 -18.12 14.79 3.26
N LEU A 331 -17.20 14.02 2.67
CA LEU A 331 -15.83 13.89 3.18
C LEU A 331 -15.14 15.26 3.27
N LEU A 332 -15.16 16.04 2.19
CA LEU A 332 -14.54 17.36 2.15
C LEU A 332 -15.22 18.34 3.12
N GLY A 333 -16.54 18.30 3.24
CA GLY A 333 -17.29 19.15 4.17
C GLY A 333 -16.93 18.87 5.63
N VAL A 334 -16.84 17.59 6.02
CA VAL A 334 -16.47 17.23 7.39
C VAL A 334 -14.99 17.50 7.68
N LEU A 335 -14.10 17.26 6.72
CA LEU A 335 -12.70 17.65 6.86
C LEU A 335 -12.55 19.18 6.97
N GLY A 336 -13.32 19.95 6.21
CA GLY A 336 -13.40 21.40 6.33
C GLY A 336 -13.80 21.82 7.75
N ILE A 337 -14.92 21.27 8.26
CA ILE A 337 -15.37 21.52 9.64
C ILE A 337 -14.25 21.18 10.65
N TYR A 338 -13.58 20.04 10.48
CA TYR A 338 -12.50 19.61 11.36
C TYR A 338 -11.33 20.60 11.39
N TYR A 339 -10.85 21.04 10.22
CA TYR A 339 -9.70 21.94 10.13
C TYR A 339 -10.04 23.41 10.47
N PHE A 340 -11.27 23.87 10.22
CA PHE A 340 -11.67 25.26 10.51
C PHE A 340 -12.19 25.46 11.93
N LEU A 341 -12.99 24.52 12.46
CA LEU A 341 -13.65 24.66 13.76
C LEU A 341 -12.95 23.89 14.89
N ALA A 342 -11.97 23.04 14.56
CA ALA A 342 -11.20 22.22 15.51
C ALA A 342 -12.09 21.60 16.62
N PRO A 343 -13.17 20.87 16.25
CA PRO A 343 -14.18 20.44 17.19
C PRO A 343 -13.58 19.57 18.31
N PRO A 344 -14.15 19.62 19.53
CA PRO A 344 -13.76 18.74 20.63
C PRO A 344 -14.05 17.27 20.29
N LEU A 345 -13.50 16.34 21.08
CA LEU A 345 -13.58 14.90 20.82
C LEU A 345 -15.02 14.41 20.59
N TRP A 346 -15.98 14.86 21.39
CA TRP A 346 -17.39 14.50 21.22
C TRP A 346 -17.97 15.01 19.88
N GLY A 347 -17.57 16.20 19.43
CA GLY A 347 -17.95 16.73 18.13
C GLY A 347 -17.36 15.91 16.98
N ARG A 348 -16.10 15.46 17.10
CA ARG A 348 -15.47 14.55 16.14
C ARG A 348 -16.18 13.19 16.08
N LEU A 349 -16.59 12.64 17.23
CA LEU A 349 -17.37 11.40 17.30
C LEU A 349 -18.74 11.55 16.63
N LEU A 350 -19.43 12.67 16.83
CA LEU A 350 -20.70 12.97 16.16
C LEU A 350 -20.53 13.10 14.65
N LEU A 351 -19.47 13.79 14.18
CA LEU A 351 -19.17 13.91 12.76
C LEU A 351 -18.87 12.54 12.14
N ALA A 352 -18.04 11.71 12.80
CA ALA A 352 -17.74 10.36 12.35
C ALA A 352 -19.00 9.49 12.28
N GLY A 353 -19.81 9.47 13.36
CA GLY A 353 -21.06 8.72 13.42
C GLY A 353 -22.08 9.19 12.38
N GLY A 354 -22.20 10.50 12.17
CA GLY A 354 -23.08 11.11 11.18
C GLY A 354 -22.71 10.73 9.75
N VAL A 355 -21.42 10.70 9.40
CA VAL A 355 -20.98 10.25 8.08
C VAL A 355 -21.20 8.76 7.86
N ILE A 356 -20.91 7.94 8.85
CA ILE A 356 -21.15 6.48 8.76
C ILE A 356 -22.65 6.21 8.59
N ALA A 357 -23.49 6.88 9.36
CA ALA A 357 -24.95 6.79 9.23
C ALA A 357 -25.40 7.28 7.85
N TYR A 358 -24.94 8.45 7.39
CA TYR A 358 -25.29 8.96 6.06
C TYR A 358 -24.90 7.99 4.95
N ASN A 359 -23.68 7.45 4.97
CA ASN A 359 -23.24 6.45 4.00
C ASN A 359 -24.14 5.21 4.03
N TYR A 360 -24.51 4.73 5.21
CA TYR A 360 -25.43 3.61 5.36
C TYR A 360 -26.82 3.89 4.77
N PHE A 361 -27.37 5.10 4.95
CA PHE A 361 -28.71 5.43 4.49
C PHE A 361 -28.80 5.90 3.03
N TRP A 362 -27.77 6.54 2.49
CA TRP A 362 -27.85 7.23 1.19
C TRP A 362 -26.99 6.62 0.08
N VAL A 363 -26.01 5.78 0.43
CA VAL A 363 -25.15 5.10 -0.56
C VAL A 363 -25.64 3.67 -0.82
N LEU A 364 -26.16 2.98 0.20
CA LEU A 364 -26.76 1.65 0.06
C LEU A 364 -28.20 1.76 -0.46
N THR A 365 -28.57 0.91 -1.42
CA THR A 365 -29.97 0.78 -1.84
C THR A 365 -30.82 0.08 -0.78
N ASP A 366 -32.15 0.19 -0.86
CA ASP A 366 -33.08 -0.47 0.07
C ASP A 366 -32.91 -1.99 0.13
N GLY A 367 -32.67 -2.62 -1.02
CA GLY A 367 -32.37 -4.05 -1.09
C GLY A 367 -31.08 -4.42 -0.37
N GLU A 368 -30.06 -3.56 -0.46
CA GLU A 368 -28.74 -3.74 0.15
C GLU A 368 -28.76 -3.50 1.66
N ARG A 369 -29.49 -2.48 2.12
CA ARG A 369 -29.74 -2.24 3.55
C ARG A 369 -30.40 -3.45 4.21
N LYS A 370 -31.43 -4.01 3.57
CA LYS A 370 -32.11 -5.24 4.03
C LYS A 370 -31.19 -6.47 4.00
N ALA A 371 -30.26 -6.57 3.05
CA ALA A 371 -29.27 -7.65 3.01
C ALA A 371 -28.25 -7.54 4.17
N MET A 372 -27.75 -6.33 4.43
CA MET A 372 -26.81 -6.07 5.51
C MET A 372 -27.41 -6.32 6.90
N MET A 373 -28.66 -5.89 7.14
CA MET A 373 -29.38 -6.17 8.39
C MET A 373 -29.60 -7.67 8.62
N ARG A 374 -29.88 -8.44 7.56
CA ARG A 374 -29.99 -9.91 7.64
C ARG A 374 -28.64 -10.57 8.01
N GLY A 375 -27.53 -10.03 7.51
CA GLY A 375 -26.18 -10.50 7.87
C GLY A 375 -25.82 -10.23 9.33
N LEU A 376 -26.10 -9.02 9.83
CA LEU A 376 -25.89 -8.66 11.23
C LEU A 376 -26.80 -9.46 12.18
N GLY A 377 -28.03 -9.76 11.77
CA GLY A 377 -28.94 -10.65 12.53
C GLY A 377 -28.39 -12.08 12.67
N LYS A 378 -27.70 -12.60 11.65
CA LYS A 378 -27.03 -13.91 11.72
C LYS A 378 -25.79 -13.92 12.62
N LEU A 379 -25.09 -12.79 12.76
CA LEU A 379 -23.96 -12.63 13.67
C LEU A 379 -24.38 -12.41 15.13
N ARG A 380 -25.59 -11.89 15.35
CA ARG A 380 -26.19 -11.75 16.70
C ARG A 380 -26.85 -13.02 17.22
N GLY A 381 -27.13 -13.99 16.33
CA GLY A 381 -27.72 -15.29 16.66
C GLY A 381 -26.71 -16.44 16.73
N ARG A 382 -25.41 -16.15 16.70
CA ARG A 382 -24.29 -17.04 17.06
C ARG A 382 -23.58 -16.42 18.24
#